data_AF-A0A2T3KFG1-F1
#
_entry.id   AF-A0A2T3KFG1-F1
#
_cell.length_a   1.000
_cell.length_b   1.000
_cell.length_c   1.000
_cell.angle_alpha   90.00
_cell.angle_beta   90.00
_cell.angle_gamma   90.00
#
_symmetry.space_group_name_H-M   'P 1'
#
loop_
_entity.id
_entity.type
_entity.pdbx_description
1 polymer ?
#
loop_
_entity_poly.entity_id
_entity_poly.type
_entity_poly.pdbx_seq_one_letter_code
_entity_poly.pdbx_strand_id
1 'polypeptide(L)'
;MRTNLTQNYIFRKFVCGLSKEDAAALCFKSVTTVTRWDKGSPIPPECKRLMRIYKGMELASINPKWKGWRIDHGELTNEAGISLKPEQILMGYALMEINSENERVLKTKIIQTARMLRNLP
;
A
#
# COMPACT_ATOMS: atom_id res chain seq x y z
N MET A 1 -2.42 -35.70 -16.43
CA MET A 1 -1.74 -35.66 -15.12
C MET A 1 -2.65 -34.89 -14.17
N ARG A 2 -3.29 -35.54 -13.18
CA ARG A 2 -4.15 -34.85 -12.21
C ARG A 2 -3.25 -34.06 -11.27
N THR A 3 -3.24 -32.73 -11.40
CA THR A 3 -2.57 -31.85 -10.44
C THR A 3 -3.33 -31.97 -9.13
N ASN A 4 -2.79 -32.66 -8.13
CA ASN A 4 -3.32 -32.55 -6.77
C ASN A 4 -3.18 -31.10 -6.35
N LEU A 5 -4.31 -30.37 -6.34
CA LEU A 5 -4.38 -28.98 -5.92
C LEU A 5 -4.01 -28.92 -4.44
N THR A 6 -2.78 -28.49 -4.15
CA THR A 6 -2.35 -28.33 -2.76
C THR A 6 -2.85 -27.00 -2.22
N GLN A 7 -3.03 -26.92 -0.90
CA GLN A 7 -3.39 -25.68 -0.23
C GLN A 7 -2.38 -24.56 -0.52
N ASN A 8 -1.10 -24.89 -0.67
CA ASN A 8 -0.06 -23.93 -0.99
C ASN A 8 -0.17 -23.38 -2.42
N TYR A 9 -0.50 -24.24 -3.39
CA TYR A 9 -0.79 -23.78 -4.75
C TYR A 9 -2.00 -22.84 -4.76
N ILE A 10 -3.07 -23.22 -4.06
CA ILE A 10 -4.29 -22.39 -3.95
C ILE A 10 -3.96 -21.04 -3.31
N PHE A 11 -3.24 -21.06 -2.20
CA PHE A 11 -2.78 -19.88 -1.48
C PHE A 11 -1.97 -18.95 -2.37
N ARG A 12 -0.89 -19.44 -3.01
CA ARG A 12 -0.04 -18.58 -3.85
C ARG A 12 -0.79 -18.03 -5.05
N LYS A 13 -1.47 -18.91 -5.81
CA LYS A 13 -2.01 -18.56 -7.14
C LYS A 13 -3.34 -17.83 -7.06
N PHE A 14 -4.25 -18.24 -6.18
CA PHE A 14 -5.60 -17.68 -6.13
C PHE A 14 -5.80 -16.72 -4.97
N VAL A 15 -5.27 -17.02 -3.76
CA VAL A 15 -5.42 -16.11 -2.61
C VAL A 15 -4.47 -14.91 -2.75
N CYS A 16 -3.19 -15.17 -3.02
CA CYS A 16 -2.18 -14.10 -3.17
C CYS A 16 -2.06 -13.57 -4.60
N GLY A 17 -2.57 -14.29 -5.60
CA GLY A 17 -2.54 -13.83 -7.01
C GLY A 17 -1.16 -13.81 -7.65
N LEU A 18 -0.17 -14.52 -7.10
CA LEU A 18 1.23 -14.46 -7.54
C LEU A 18 1.56 -15.50 -8.61
N SER A 19 2.42 -15.17 -9.57
CA SER A 19 3.15 -16.18 -10.37
C SER A 19 4.21 -16.89 -9.51
N LYS A 20 4.90 -17.90 -10.05
CA LYS A 20 5.93 -18.60 -9.26
C LYS A 20 7.17 -17.72 -9.17
N GLU A 21 7.41 -16.96 -10.22
CA GLU A 21 8.49 -16.03 -10.44
C GLU A 21 8.33 -14.83 -9.48
N ASP A 22 7.13 -14.24 -9.41
CA ASP A 22 6.85 -13.14 -8.48
C ASP A 22 6.98 -13.60 -7.03
N ALA A 23 6.44 -14.77 -6.70
CA ALA A 23 6.56 -15.35 -5.36
C ALA A 23 8.01 -15.66 -4.98
N ALA A 24 8.82 -16.11 -5.93
CA ALA A 24 10.23 -16.40 -5.73
C ALA A 24 11.03 -15.11 -5.47
N ALA A 25 10.81 -14.08 -6.30
CA ALA A 25 11.42 -12.77 -6.13
C ALA A 25 11.02 -12.13 -4.79
N LEU A 26 9.72 -12.10 -4.48
CA LEU A 26 9.19 -11.53 -3.24
C LEU A 26 9.75 -12.20 -1.97
N CYS A 27 9.93 -13.52 -2.01
CA CYS A 27 10.39 -14.29 -0.85
C CYS A 27 11.90 -14.52 -0.82
N PHE A 28 12.66 -13.94 -1.77
CA PHE A 28 14.10 -14.16 -1.93
C PHE A 28 14.46 -15.66 -2.02
N LYS A 29 13.68 -16.43 -2.79
CA LYS A 29 13.87 -17.87 -3.04
C LYS A 29 14.00 -18.17 -4.52
N SER A 30 14.37 -19.41 -4.86
CA SER A 30 14.33 -19.90 -6.23
C SER A 30 12.92 -20.34 -6.65
N VAL A 31 12.62 -20.25 -7.95
CA VAL A 31 11.36 -20.77 -8.55
C VAL A 31 11.17 -22.27 -8.27
N THR A 32 12.26 -23.02 -8.16
CA THR A 32 12.25 -24.44 -7.76
C THR A 32 11.73 -24.62 -6.34
N THR A 33 12.12 -23.75 -5.41
CA THR A 33 11.63 -23.76 -4.03
C THR A 33 10.13 -23.49 -3.98
N VAL A 34 9.67 -22.47 -4.72
CA VAL A 34 8.23 -22.17 -4.85
C VAL A 34 7.46 -23.31 -5.49
N THR A 35 8.04 -23.98 -6.49
CA THR A 35 7.43 -25.17 -7.11
C THR A 35 7.31 -26.34 -6.14
N ARG A 36 8.29 -26.52 -5.22
CA ARG A 36 8.17 -27.52 -4.15
C ARG A 36 7.07 -27.15 -3.15
N TRP A 37 6.93 -25.87 -2.82
CA TRP A 37 5.82 -25.40 -1.98
C TRP A 37 4.46 -25.70 -2.61
N ASP A 38 4.27 -25.40 -3.89
CA ASP A 38 3.07 -25.74 -4.66
C ASP A 38 2.79 -27.25 -4.70
N LYS A 39 3.81 -28.09 -4.55
CA LYS A 39 3.69 -29.55 -4.45
C LYS A 39 3.41 -30.05 -3.03
N GLY A 40 3.29 -29.16 -2.05
CA GLY A 40 2.89 -29.48 -0.68
C GLY A 40 3.99 -29.30 0.37
N SER A 41 5.23 -28.95 -0.02
CA SER A 41 6.26 -28.59 0.98
C SER A 41 5.83 -27.35 1.76
N PRO A 42 6.11 -27.27 3.08
CA PRO A 42 5.68 -26.13 3.89
C PRO A 42 6.30 -24.82 3.37
N ILE A 43 5.45 -23.81 3.22
CA ILE A 43 5.90 -22.42 2.99
C ILE A 43 6.28 -21.84 4.35
N PRO A 44 7.50 -21.29 4.51
CA PRO A 44 7.89 -20.62 5.74
C PRO A 44 6.89 -19.51 6.14
N PRO A 45 6.56 -19.35 7.43
CA PRO A 45 5.57 -18.37 7.89
C PRO A 45 5.85 -16.93 7.43
N GLU A 46 7.12 -16.52 7.41
CA GLU A 46 7.57 -15.22 6.94
C GLU A 46 7.29 -15.03 5.44
N CYS A 47 7.46 -16.07 4.63
CA CYS A 47 7.12 -16.04 3.20
C CYS A 47 5.60 -15.93 3.00
N LYS A 48 4.79 -16.69 3.77
CA LYS A 48 3.33 -16.53 3.75
C LYS A 48 2.87 -15.15 4.18
N ARG A 49 3.60 -14.52 5.11
CA ARG A 49 3.34 -13.14 5.54
C ARG A 49 3.64 -12.14 4.44
N LEU A 50 4.83 -12.23 3.84
CA LEU A 50 5.22 -11.38 2.71
C LEU A 50 4.23 -11.46 1.54
N MET A 51 3.80 -12.67 1.16
CA MET A 51 2.80 -12.84 0.10
C MET A 51 1.44 -12.20 0.45
N ARG A 52 1.04 -12.21 1.73
CA ARG A 52 -0.20 -11.56 2.18
C ARG A 52 -0.09 -10.04 2.22
N ILE A 53 1.05 -9.52 2.70
CA ILE A 53 1.36 -8.09 2.70
C ILE A 53 1.39 -7.57 1.26
N TYR A 54 2.07 -8.26 0.34
CA TYR A 54 2.16 -7.88 -1.08
C TYR A 54 0.77 -7.81 -1.73
N LYS A 55 -0.13 -8.72 -1.37
CA LYS A 55 -1.53 -8.69 -1.84
C LYS A 55 -2.39 -7.64 -1.12
N GLY A 56 -1.82 -6.86 -0.19
CA GLY A 56 -2.53 -5.84 0.56
C GLY A 56 -3.41 -6.37 1.69
N MET A 57 -3.38 -7.68 2.00
CA MET A 57 -4.25 -8.30 3.01
C MET A 57 -3.82 -8.04 4.46
N GLU A 58 -2.61 -7.54 4.70
CA GLU A 58 -2.00 -7.50 6.04
C GLU A 58 -1.45 -6.12 6.45
N LEU A 59 -1.95 -5.00 5.92
CA LEU A 59 -1.47 -3.67 6.34
C LEU A 59 -1.60 -3.45 7.86
N ALA A 60 -2.70 -3.90 8.46
CA ALA A 60 -2.93 -3.84 9.91
C ALA A 60 -1.88 -4.62 10.72
N SER A 61 -1.25 -5.64 10.12
CA SER A 61 -0.19 -6.44 10.74
C SER A 61 1.12 -5.67 10.85
N ILE A 62 1.29 -4.62 10.05
CA ILE A 62 2.43 -3.71 10.09
C ILE A 62 2.17 -2.62 11.13
N ASN A 63 0.96 -2.05 11.14
CA ASN A 63 0.55 -1.08 12.15
C ASN A 63 -0.99 -1.10 12.34
N PRO A 64 -1.50 -1.22 13.59
CA PRO A 64 -2.94 -1.29 13.86
C PRO A 64 -3.78 -0.13 13.32
N LYS A 65 -3.18 1.05 13.08
CA LYS A 65 -3.87 2.20 12.46
C LYS A 65 -4.41 1.90 11.05
N TRP A 66 -3.87 0.89 10.38
CA TRP A 66 -4.33 0.43 9.07
C TRP A 66 -5.39 -0.67 9.15
N LYS A 67 -6.00 -0.91 10.32
CA LYS A 67 -7.11 -1.85 10.43
C LYS A 67 -8.25 -1.45 9.49
N GLY A 68 -8.72 -2.41 8.72
CA GLY A 68 -9.76 -2.21 7.70
C GLY A 68 -9.26 -1.59 6.39
N TRP A 69 -7.97 -1.26 6.27
CA TRP A 69 -7.35 -0.80 5.03
C TRP A 69 -6.59 -1.93 4.34
N ARG A 70 -6.65 -1.97 3.01
CA ARG A 70 -5.96 -2.94 2.15
C ARG A 70 -5.51 -2.30 0.84
N ILE A 71 -4.48 -2.87 0.20
CA ILE A 71 -4.14 -2.53 -1.18
C ILE A 71 -4.94 -3.42 -2.11
N ASP A 72 -5.69 -2.83 -3.03
CA ASP A 72 -6.50 -3.53 -4.01
C ASP A 72 -6.33 -2.88 -5.38
N HIS A 73 -5.90 -3.65 -6.38
CA HIS A 73 -5.65 -3.16 -7.75
C HIS A 73 -4.76 -1.91 -7.85
N GLY A 74 -3.81 -1.74 -6.92
CA GLY A 74 -2.91 -0.56 -6.88
C GLY A 74 -3.49 0.65 -6.13
N GLU A 75 -4.71 0.55 -5.62
CA GLU A 75 -5.38 1.57 -4.82
C GLU A 75 -5.42 1.17 -3.34
N LEU A 76 -5.42 2.18 -2.47
CA LEU A 76 -5.58 1.98 -1.03
C LEU A 76 -7.07 2.04 -0.70
N THR A 77 -7.63 0.91 -0.29
CA THR A 77 -9.07 0.74 -0.08
C THR A 77 -9.41 0.43 1.37
N ASN A 78 -10.62 0.75 1.81
CA ASN A 78 -11.10 0.39 3.14
C ASN A 78 -12.41 -0.42 3.13
N GLU A 79 -12.83 -0.89 4.31
CA GLU A 79 -14.08 -1.63 4.52
C GLU A 79 -15.34 -0.80 4.21
N ALA A 80 -15.25 0.54 4.25
CA ALA A 80 -16.34 1.44 3.89
C ALA A 80 -16.49 1.62 2.37
N GLY A 81 -15.67 0.96 1.55
CA GLY A 81 -15.70 1.06 0.09
C GLY A 81 -14.99 2.30 -0.47
N ILE A 82 -14.26 3.05 0.37
CA ILE A 82 -13.40 4.14 -0.11
C ILE A 82 -12.20 3.50 -0.83
N SER A 83 -11.87 4.04 -2.00
CA SER A 83 -10.71 3.66 -2.80
C SER A 83 -9.90 4.90 -3.14
N LEU A 84 -8.61 4.92 -2.79
CA LEU A 84 -7.73 6.07 -2.97
C LEU A 84 -6.57 5.70 -3.88
N LYS A 85 -6.45 6.42 -4.99
CA LYS A 85 -5.27 6.39 -5.86
C LYS A 85 -4.10 7.14 -5.21
N PRO A 86 -2.84 6.82 -5.55
CA PRO A 86 -1.67 7.53 -5.05
C PRO A 86 -1.78 9.06 -5.21
N GLU A 87 -2.29 9.56 -6.33
CA GLU A 87 -2.43 10.99 -6.59
C GLU A 87 -3.46 11.66 -5.68
N GLN A 88 -4.53 10.95 -5.31
CA GLN A 88 -5.55 11.45 -4.39
C GLN A 88 -5.01 11.54 -2.96
N ILE A 89 -4.16 10.61 -2.55
CA ILE A 89 -3.46 10.65 -1.26
C ILE A 89 -2.54 11.87 -1.21
N LEU A 90 -1.75 12.10 -2.27
CA LEU A 90 -0.87 13.27 -2.38
C LEU A 90 -1.66 14.59 -2.38
N MET A 91 -2.79 14.64 -3.09
CA MET A 91 -3.66 15.81 -3.09
C MET A 91 -4.22 16.09 -1.69
N GLY A 92 -4.69 15.06 -0.98
CA GLY A 92 -5.16 15.18 0.40
C GLY A 92 -4.07 15.72 1.33
N TYR A 93 -2.84 15.22 1.19
CA TYR A 93 -1.69 15.74 1.92
C TYR A 93 -1.43 17.22 1.60
N ALA A 94 -1.37 17.60 0.33
CA ALA A 94 -1.15 18.99 -0.08
C ALA A 94 -2.24 19.95 0.46
N LEU A 95 -3.51 19.54 0.47
CA LEU A 95 -4.60 20.35 1.01
C LEU A 95 -4.51 20.54 2.53
N MET A 96 -4.03 19.53 3.26
CA MET A 96 -3.76 19.67 4.69
C MET A 96 -2.62 20.64 4.95
N GLU A 97 -1.56 20.60 4.14
CA GLU A 97 -0.43 21.53 4.23
C GLU A 97 -0.83 22.98 3.88
N ILE A 98 -1.69 23.17 2.87
CA ILE A 98 -2.15 24.51 2.43
C ILE A 98 -2.96 25.25 3.51
N ASN A 99 -3.59 24.49 4.40
CA ASN A 99 -4.33 25.01 5.55
C ASN A 99 -3.51 25.04 6.85
N SER A 100 -2.19 24.83 6.77
CA SER A 100 -1.33 24.92 7.94
C SER A 100 -1.31 26.35 8.51
N GLU A 101 -1.15 26.44 9.84
CA GLU A 101 -1.12 27.72 10.57
C GLU A 101 -0.05 28.68 10.01
N ASN A 102 1.06 28.12 9.52
CA ASN A 102 2.14 28.87 8.89
C ASN A 102 1.71 29.61 7.62
N GLU A 103 0.89 28.99 6.78
CA GLU A 103 0.43 29.63 5.54
C GLU A 103 -0.54 30.78 5.82
N ARG A 104 -1.37 30.69 6.87
CA ARG A 104 -2.24 31.78 7.31
C ARG A 104 -1.45 33.00 7.77
N VAL A 105 -0.41 32.79 8.57
CA VAL A 105 0.46 33.87 9.05
C VAL A 105 1.20 34.52 7.88
N LEU A 106 1.72 33.71 6.95
CA LEU A 106 2.42 34.20 5.77
C LEU A 106 1.50 35.02 4.86
N LYS A 107 0.29 34.53 4.56
CA LYS A 107 -0.73 35.29 3.79
C LYS A 107 -1.07 36.62 4.45
N THR A 108 -1.22 36.63 5.78
CA THR A 108 -1.48 37.86 6.54
C THR A 108 -0.34 38.86 6.38
N LYS A 109 0.91 38.40 6.53
CA LYS A 109 2.10 39.25 6.33
C LYS A 109 2.20 39.77 4.90
N ILE A 110 1.98 38.92 3.88
CA ILE A 110 1.99 39.33 2.46
C ILE A 110 0.96 40.43 2.21
N ILE A 111 -0.27 40.27 2.71
CA ILE A 111 -1.34 41.27 2.56
C ILE A 111 -0.97 42.58 3.28
N GLN A 112 -0.43 42.49 4.50
CA GLN A 112 0.02 43.67 5.27
C GLN A 112 1.12 44.43 4.52
N THR A 113 2.16 43.71 4.04
CA THR A 113 3.25 44.31 3.26
C THR A 113 2.72 44.92 1.96
N ALA A 114 1.86 44.23 1.21
CA ALA A 114 1.27 44.77 -0.01
C ALA A 114 0.47 46.06 0.24
N ARG A 115 -0.28 46.14 1.35
CA ARG A 115 -1.00 47.36 1.76
C ARG A 115 -0.05 48.51 2.10
N MET A 116 1.07 48.22 2.75
CA MET A 116 2.10 49.23 3.06
C MET A 116 2.77 49.74 1.77
N LEU A 117 3.14 48.83 0.87
CA LEU A 117 3.75 49.17 -0.42
C LEU A 117 2.84 50.03 -1.31
N ARG A 118 1.54 49.75 -1.34
CA ARG A 118 0.56 50.54 -2.08
C ARG A 118 0.48 52.01 -1.64
N ASN A 119 0.81 52.27 -0.38
CA ASN A 119 0.73 53.60 0.22
C ASN A 119 2.08 54.33 0.22
N LEU A 120 3.10 53.79 -0.46
CA LEU A 120 4.36 54.51 -0.67
C LEU A 120 4.17 55.59 -1.76
N PRO A 121 4.81 56.77 -1.59
CA PRO A 121 4.71 57.89 -2.53
C PRO A 121 5.40 57.61 -3.87
#